data_AF-A0A511MLM8-F1
#
_entry.id   AF-A0A511MLM8-F1
#
_cell.length_a   1.000
_cell.length_b   1.000
_cell.length_c   1.000
_cell.angle_alpha   90.00
_cell.angle_beta   90.00
_cell.angle_gamma   90.00
#
_symmetry.space_group_name_H-M   'P 1'
#
loop_
_entity.id
_entity.type
_entity.pdbx_description
1 polymer ?
#
loop_
_entity_poly.entity_id
_entity_poly.type
_entity_poly.pdbx_seq_one_letter_code
_entity_poly.pdbx_strand_id
1 'polypeptide(L)'
;MAIQRGHKFRIESDEAFPQKLILLGSITQKMKYNPDPRALPEPVFDIDREGQGTGLPVWVASVTDPHEGAEGRAARASFQIEFVASHQPVPVTDEIVPGTGMRMIELEGLTAEPTVVRQGSGDKNFSYVAYRFRASGIKGDTSGAKQAPNDPGASRPASSKAAA
;
A
#
# COMPACT_ATOMS: atom_id res chain seq x y z
N MET A 1 -16.95 8.56 -17.78
CA MET A 1 -16.09 9.33 -16.84
C MET A 1 -14.67 9.31 -17.36
N ALA A 2 -13.90 10.39 -17.17
CA ALA A 2 -12.52 10.49 -17.69
C ALA A 2 -11.53 9.58 -16.93
N ILE A 3 -11.78 9.32 -15.65
CA ILE A 3 -10.97 8.44 -14.79
C ILE A 3 -11.78 7.21 -14.46
N GLN A 4 -11.17 6.03 -14.65
CA GLN A 4 -11.80 4.74 -14.33
C GLN A 4 -11.76 4.47 -12.83
N ARG A 5 -12.74 3.71 -12.33
CA ARG A 5 -12.76 3.26 -10.94
C ARG A 5 -11.54 2.37 -10.67
N GLY A 6 -10.87 2.59 -9.54
CA GLY A 6 -9.66 1.86 -9.19
C GLY A 6 -8.38 2.41 -9.82
N HIS A 7 -8.44 3.59 -10.47
CA HIS A 7 -7.25 4.28 -10.93
C HIS A 7 -6.34 4.65 -9.73
N LYS A 8 -5.06 4.31 -9.86
CA LYS A 8 -4.03 4.54 -8.86
C LYS A 8 -3.16 5.70 -9.33
N PHE A 9 -3.26 6.84 -8.65
CA PHE A 9 -2.44 8.01 -8.96
C PHE A 9 -1.05 7.81 -8.39
N ARG A 10 -0.02 8.03 -9.20
CA ARG A 10 1.35 8.11 -8.70
C ARG A 10 1.53 9.44 -8.00
N ILE A 11 2.13 9.42 -6.82
CA ILE A 11 2.42 10.61 -6.01
C ILE A 11 3.75 10.38 -5.30
N GLU A 12 4.55 11.43 -5.16
CA GLU A 12 5.81 11.32 -4.43
C GLU A 12 5.54 11.26 -2.92
N SER A 13 6.39 10.52 -2.19
CA SER A 13 6.17 10.29 -0.76
C SER A 13 6.28 11.56 0.08
N ASP A 14 7.10 12.51 -0.34
CA ASP A 14 7.29 13.81 0.33
C ASP A 14 6.14 14.78 0.06
N GLU A 15 5.50 14.68 -1.11
CA GLU A 15 4.27 15.40 -1.43
C GLU A 15 3.08 14.87 -0.61
N ALA A 16 2.94 13.55 -0.53
CA ALA A 16 1.85 12.92 0.23
C ALA A 16 2.05 13.02 1.75
N PHE A 17 3.29 12.86 2.22
CA PHE A 17 3.64 12.81 3.63
C PHE A 17 4.87 13.69 3.93
N PRO A 18 4.69 15.02 4.06
CA PRO A 18 5.80 15.97 4.22
C PRO A 18 6.69 15.69 5.44
N GLN A 19 6.13 15.09 6.50
CA GLN A 19 6.85 14.73 7.72
C GLN A 19 7.35 13.28 7.74
N LYS A 20 7.24 12.57 6.60
CA LYS A 20 7.45 11.12 6.49
C LYS A 20 6.44 10.33 7.33
N LEU A 21 6.49 9.01 7.24
CA LEU A 21 5.64 8.13 8.03
C LEU A 21 6.43 7.47 9.15
N ILE A 22 5.78 7.30 10.29
CA ILE A 22 6.30 6.45 11.37
C ILE A 22 5.78 5.04 11.14
N LEU A 23 6.68 4.11 10.81
CA LEU A 23 6.41 2.67 10.84
C LEU A 23 6.22 2.21 12.28
N LEU A 24 5.14 1.46 12.53
CA LEU A 24 4.86 0.85 13.81
C LEU A 24 5.10 -0.66 13.72
N GLY A 25 6.22 -1.11 14.28
CA GLY A 25 6.58 -2.53 14.35
C GLY A 25 7.10 -3.07 13.02
N SER A 26 6.90 -4.38 12.79
CA SER A 26 7.41 -5.08 11.61
C SER A 26 6.41 -5.10 10.46
N ILE A 27 6.93 -5.07 9.24
CA ILE A 27 6.17 -5.32 8.02
C ILE A 27 5.86 -6.81 7.95
N THR A 28 4.62 -7.22 7.69
CA THR A 28 4.23 -8.64 7.64
C THR A 28 3.55 -8.97 6.32
N GLN A 29 3.57 -10.24 5.92
CA GLN A 29 2.85 -10.66 4.72
C GLN A 29 1.35 -10.58 4.98
N LYS A 30 0.60 -9.96 4.05
CA LYS A 30 -0.84 -9.83 4.17
C LYS A 30 -1.48 -11.21 4.03
N MET A 31 -2.21 -11.61 5.06
CA MET A 31 -2.99 -12.85 5.03
C MET A 31 -4.44 -12.55 4.71
N LYS A 32 -5.08 -13.44 3.95
CA LYS A 32 -6.50 -13.38 3.65
C LYS A 32 -7.27 -13.68 4.93
N TYR A 33 -8.23 -12.83 5.25
CA TYR A 33 -9.12 -13.08 6.37
C TYR A 33 -9.94 -14.35 6.10
N ASN A 34 -9.88 -15.30 7.03
CA ASN A 34 -10.68 -16.51 7.01
C ASN A 34 -11.58 -16.55 8.25
N PRO A 35 -12.92 -16.67 8.09
CA PRO A 35 -13.82 -16.82 9.22
C PRO A 35 -13.67 -18.17 9.94
N ASP A 36 -13.11 -19.20 9.29
CA ASP A 36 -12.76 -20.46 9.94
C ASP A 36 -11.37 -20.36 10.58
N PRO A 37 -11.26 -20.39 11.92
CA PRO A 37 -9.98 -20.28 12.61
C PRO A 37 -9.06 -21.51 12.43
N ARG A 38 -9.56 -22.62 11.88
CA ARG A 38 -8.75 -23.83 11.59
C ARG A 38 -8.18 -23.86 10.18
N ALA A 39 -8.61 -22.96 9.30
CA ALA A 39 -8.12 -22.93 7.95
C ALA A 39 -6.66 -22.48 7.90
N LEU A 40 -5.92 -23.01 6.93
CA LEU A 40 -4.54 -22.62 6.71
C LEU A 40 -4.48 -21.14 6.29
N PRO A 41 -3.55 -20.34 6.84
CA PRO A 41 -3.36 -18.96 6.41
C PRO A 41 -3.02 -18.90 4.93
N GLU A 42 -3.83 -18.18 4.16
CA GLU A 42 -3.59 -17.95 2.74
C GLU A 42 -2.94 -16.56 2.54
N PRO A 43 -1.72 -16.47 1.99
CA PRO A 43 -1.12 -15.19 1.67
C PRO A 43 -1.86 -14.50 0.52
N VAL A 44 -1.92 -13.18 0.59
CA VAL A 44 -2.53 -12.34 -0.44
C VAL A 44 -1.47 -11.95 -1.47
N PHE A 45 -1.83 -12.13 -2.75
CA PHE A 45 -1.09 -11.63 -3.90
C PHE A 45 -1.89 -10.53 -4.60
N ASP A 46 -1.20 -9.62 -5.27
CA ASP A 46 -1.82 -8.53 -6.02
C ASP A 46 -2.35 -9.05 -7.37
N ILE A 47 -3.46 -9.76 -7.30
CA ILE A 47 -4.23 -10.30 -8.42
C ILE A 47 -5.71 -10.01 -8.14
N ASP A 48 -6.42 -9.40 -9.10
CA ASP A 48 -7.85 -9.16 -9.04
C ASP A 48 -8.67 -10.43 -9.38
N ARG A 49 -10.00 -10.31 -9.37
CA ARG A 49 -10.90 -11.44 -9.63
C ARG A 49 -10.80 -11.91 -11.09
N GLU A 50 -10.42 -11.02 -11.98
CA GLU A 50 -10.25 -11.23 -13.42
C GLU A 50 -8.83 -11.71 -13.78
N GLY A 51 -7.97 -11.97 -12.77
CA GLY A 51 -6.61 -12.45 -12.94
C GLY A 51 -5.61 -11.37 -13.40
N GLN A 52 -6.00 -10.09 -13.37
CA GLN A 52 -5.11 -8.97 -13.67
C GLN A 52 -4.40 -8.49 -12.40
N GLY A 53 -3.20 -7.95 -12.58
CA GLY A 53 -2.38 -7.48 -11.49
C GLY A 53 -0.94 -7.92 -11.68
N THR A 54 -0.17 -7.79 -10.62
CA THR A 54 1.28 -7.97 -10.66
C THR A 54 1.70 -9.37 -10.27
N GLY A 55 0.82 -10.10 -9.57
CA GLY A 55 1.13 -11.44 -9.04
C GLY A 55 2.15 -11.44 -7.90
N LEU A 56 2.60 -10.27 -7.45
CA LEU A 56 3.56 -10.13 -6.36
C LEU A 56 2.86 -10.28 -5.00
N PRO A 57 3.57 -10.76 -3.97
CA PRO A 57 3.01 -10.81 -2.63
C PRO A 57 2.72 -9.40 -2.11
N VAL A 58 1.65 -9.31 -1.33
CA VAL A 58 1.27 -8.08 -0.64
C VAL A 58 1.79 -8.15 0.79
N TRP A 59 2.52 -7.12 1.19
CA TRP A 59 2.98 -6.91 2.56
C TRP A 59 2.19 -5.77 3.18
N VAL A 60 1.97 -5.81 4.49
CA VAL A 60 1.24 -4.79 5.22
C VAL A 60 2.05 -4.28 6.39
N ALA A 61 1.88 -3.00 6.67
CA ALA A 61 2.48 -2.34 7.81
C ALA A 61 1.54 -1.31 8.39
N SER A 62 1.54 -1.19 9.72
CA SER A 62 0.88 -0.09 10.41
C SER A 62 1.79 1.12 10.38
N VAL A 63 1.27 2.24 9.92
CA VAL A 63 2.00 3.51 9.84
C VAL A 63 1.19 4.61 10.50
N THR A 64 1.89 5.61 11.03
CA THR A 64 1.30 6.85 11.53
C THR A 64 1.88 8.04 10.77
N ASP A 65 1.00 8.91 10.28
CA ASP A 65 1.35 10.23 9.75
C ASP A 65 1.37 11.27 10.88
N PRO A 66 2.55 11.82 11.22
CA PRO A 66 2.67 12.85 12.25
C PRO A 66 1.98 14.16 11.86
N HIS A 67 1.85 14.46 10.56
CA HIS A 67 1.23 15.70 10.08
C HIS A 67 -0.27 15.72 10.40
N GLU A 68 -0.99 14.67 10.02
CA GLU A 68 -2.42 14.49 10.37
C GLU A 68 -2.63 14.38 11.89
N GLY A 69 -1.70 13.77 12.62
CA GLY A 69 -1.71 13.72 14.08
C GLY A 69 -1.65 15.12 14.72
N ALA A 70 -0.78 15.99 14.20
CA ALA A 70 -0.63 17.37 14.66
C ALA A 70 -1.88 18.22 14.38
N GLU A 71 -2.63 17.93 13.31
CA GLU A 71 -3.92 18.58 13.00
C GLU A 71 -5.11 18.07 13.84
N GLY A 72 -4.86 17.16 14.80
CA GLY A 72 -5.89 16.63 15.69
C GLY A 72 -6.78 15.55 15.06
N ARG A 73 -6.39 15.00 13.90
CA ARG A 73 -7.15 13.97 13.17
C ARG A 73 -6.65 12.57 13.52
N ALA A 74 -6.61 12.25 14.81
CA ALA A 74 -6.03 11.00 15.32
C ALA A 74 -6.58 9.72 14.66
N ALA A 75 -7.88 9.68 14.34
CA ALA A 75 -8.51 8.54 13.68
C ALA A 75 -8.04 8.30 12.23
N ARG A 76 -7.40 9.31 11.61
CA ARG A 76 -6.85 9.24 10.24
C ARG A 76 -5.33 9.17 10.23
N ALA A 77 -4.69 9.60 11.32
CA ALA A 77 -3.25 9.62 11.45
C ALA A 77 -2.65 8.21 11.35
N SER A 78 -3.30 7.18 11.91
CA SER A 78 -2.81 5.80 11.82
C SER A 78 -3.61 4.98 10.81
N PHE A 79 -2.92 4.35 9.87
CA PHE A 79 -3.53 3.50 8.85
C PHE A 79 -2.58 2.34 8.47
N GLN A 80 -3.12 1.37 7.73
CA GLN A 80 -2.30 0.31 7.14
C GLN A 80 -1.91 0.68 5.70
N ILE A 81 -0.63 0.56 5.40
CA ILE A 81 -0.12 0.65 4.04
C ILE A 81 0.16 -0.75 3.49
N GLU A 82 -0.11 -0.94 2.20
CA GLU A 82 0.21 -2.16 1.47
C GLU A 82 1.46 -1.96 0.60
N PHE A 83 2.41 -2.88 0.68
CA PHE A 83 3.53 -2.95 -0.24
C PHE A 83 3.32 -4.10 -1.22
N VAL A 84 3.50 -3.83 -2.52
CA VAL A 84 3.43 -4.84 -3.58
C VAL A 84 4.86 -5.07 -4.07
N ALA A 85 5.49 -6.12 -3.56
CA ALA A 85 6.92 -6.36 -3.72
C ALA A 85 7.25 -7.85 -3.67
N SER A 86 8.28 -8.29 -4.41
CA SER A 86 8.74 -9.69 -4.41
C SER A 86 9.24 -10.18 -3.05
N HIS A 87 9.85 -9.29 -2.28
CA HIS A 87 10.40 -9.56 -0.94
C HIS A 87 9.82 -8.59 0.09
N GLN A 88 9.91 -8.98 1.36
CA GLN A 88 9.53 -8.13 2.49
C GLN A 88 10.37 -6.85 2.46
N PRO A 89 9.76 -5.65 2.38
CA PRO A 89 10.51 -4.42 2.49
C PRO A 89 11.18 -4.34 3.87
N VAL A 90 12.43 -3.87 3.91
CA VAL A 90 13.19 -3.74 5.16
C VAL A 90 13.51 -2.26 5.41
N PRO A 91 13.05 -1.67 6.52
CA PRO A 91 13.41 -0.31 6.87
C PRO A 91 14.88 -0.24 7.26
N VAL A 92 15.60 0.73 6.69
CA VAL A 92 17.04 0.96 6.96
C VAL A 92 17.32 2.07 7.96
N THR A 93 16.29 2.81 8.36
CA THR A 93 16.39 3.92 9.31
C THR A 93 16.46 3.43 10.75
N ASP A 94 17.17 4.14 11.61
CA ASP A 94 17.28 3.80 13.03
C ASP A 94 15.93 3.87 13.75
N GLU A 95 15.83 3.13 14.85
CA GLU A 95 14.65 3.20 15.72
C GLU A 95 14.61 4.53 16.46
N ILE A 96 13.45 5.18 16.44
CA ILE A 96 13.18 6.40 17.20
C ILE A 96 13.27 6.09 18.70
N VAL A 97 12.72 4.94 19.10
CA VAL A 97 12.80 4.43 20.47
C VAL A 97 13.34 2.99 20.41
N PRO A 98 14.54 2.72 20.96
CA PRO A 98 15.16 1.41 20.90
C PRO A 98 14.26 0.29 21.46
N GLY A 99 14.16 -0.81 20.72
CA GLY A 99 13.38 -2.00 21.10
C GLY A 99 11.89 -1.93 20.76
N THR A 100 11.42 -0.84 20.15
CA THR A 100 10.00 -0.68 19.79
C THR A 100 9.72 -0.98 18.32
N GLY A 101 10.76 -1.00 17.47
CA GLY A 101 10.61 -1.11 16.03
C GLY A 101 10.00 0.15 15.37
N MET A 102 9.81 1.24 16.12
CA MET A 102 9.29 2.49 15.56
C MET A 102 10.36 3.19 14.73
N ARG A 103 10.11 3.39 13.44
CA ARG A 103 11.11 3.93 12.49
C ARG A 103 10.47 4.97 11.58
N MET A 104 11.21 6.03 11.26
CA MET A 104 10.79 6.96 10.20
C MET A 104 11.05 6.32 8.84
N ILE A 105 10.05 6.25 7.96
CA ILE A 105 10.17 5.66 6.63
C ILE A 105 9.72 6.64 5.55
N GLU A 106 10.37 6.56 4.40
CA GLU A 106 9.98 7.25 3.18
C GLU A 106 9.64 6.19 2.15
N LEU A 107 8.50 6.36 1.47
CA LEU A 107 7.95 5.34 0.58
C LEU A 107 8.51 5.49 -0.84
N GLU A 108 8.65 4.37 -1.53
CA GLU A 108 9.05 4.33 -2.94
C GLU A 108 7.92 3.74 -3.79
N GLY A 109 7.69 4.31 -4.97
CA GLY A 109 6.62 3.86 -5.87
C GLY A 109 5.22 4.05 -5.30
N LEU A 110 5.01 5.12 -4.52
CA LEU A 110 3.75 5.40 -3.86
C LEU A 110 2.64 5.67 -4.88
N THR A 111 1.50 5.04 -4.62
CA THR A 111 0.26 5.24 -5.34
C THR A 111 -0.89 5.46 -4.38
N ALA A 112 -1.80 6.36 -4.76
CA ALA A 112 -3.00 6.70 -4.02
C ALA A 112 -4.24 6.36 -4.85
N GLU A 113 -5.12 5.53 -4.29
CA GLU A 113 -6.41 5.20 -4.89
C GLU A 113 -7.53 5.89 -4.11
N PRO A 114 -8.36 6.74 -4.76
CA PRO A 114 -9.49 7.36 -4.10
C PRO A 114 -10.54 6.31 -3.70
N THR A 115 -10.97 6.38 -2.45
CA THR A 115 -12.01 5.53 -1.88
C THR A 115 -13.04 6.38 -1.16
N VAL A 116 -14.27 5.90 -1.07
CA VAL A 116 -15.32 6.58 -0.29
C VAL A 116 -15.48 5.86 1.03
N VAL A 117 -15.15 6.56 2.12
CA VAL A 117 -15.36 6.08 3.48
C VAL A 117 -16.68 6.63 3.96
N ARG A 118 -17.54 5.73 4.46
CA ARG A 118 -18.79 6.09 5.13
C ARG A 118 -18.57 5.99 6.62
N GLN A 119 -18.84 7.09 7.33
CA GLN A 119 -18.75 7.15 8.78
C GLN A 119 -20.12 7.52 9.33
N GLY A 120 -20.62 6.66 10.21
CA GLY A 120 -21.83 6.91 11.00
C GLY A 120 -21.43 7.38 12.40
N SER A 121 -22.10 8.40 12.91
CA SER A 121 -22.05 8.79 14.32
C SER A 121 -23.46 9.10 14.79
N GLY A 122 -24.11 8.13 15.44
CA GLY A 122 -25.54 8.21 15.79
C GLY A 122 -26.41 8.28 14.53
N ASP A 123 -27.37 9.19 14.50
CA ASP A 123 -28.30 9.38 13.36
C ASP A 123 -27.67 10.07 12.14
N LYS A 124 -26.41 10.51 12.24
CA LYS A 124 -25.72 11.23 11.17
C LYS A 124 -24.77 10.29 10.43
N ASN A 125 -25.04 10.10 9.14
CA ASN A 125 -24.16 9.42 8.21
C ASN A 125 -23.47 10.45 7.31
N PHE A 126 -22.15 10.52 7.36
CA PHE A 126 -21.36 11.33 6.43
C PHE A 126 -20.41 10.44 5.64
N SER A 127 -20.20 10.80 4.38
CA SER A 127 -19.24 10.14 3.51
C SER A 127 -18.15 11.13 3.16
N TYR A 128 -16.90 10.67 3.17
CA TYR A 128 -15.77 11.48 2.73
C TYR A 128 -14.86 10.66 1.82
N VAL A 129 -14.09 11.37 1.00
CA VAL A 129 -13.05 10.75 0.18
C VAL A 129 -11.84 10.50 1.06
N ALA A 130 -11.38 9.26 1.08
CA ALA A 130 -10.11 8.85 1.66
C ALA A 130 -9.24 8.22 0.58
N TYR A 131 -7.96 8.02 0.86
CA TYR A 131 -7.04 7.37 -0.07
C TYR A 131 -6.55 6.06 0.50
N ARG A 132 -6.54 5.02 -0.33
CA ARG A 132 -5.80 3.79 -0.07
C ARG A 132 -4.41 3.95 -0.66
N PHE A 133 -3.40 3.88 0.19
CA PHE A 133 -2.00 4.01 -0.20
C PHE A 133 -1.38 2.63 -0.47
N ARG A 134 -0.63 2.54 -1.57
CA ARG A 134 0.22 1.38 -1.88
C ARG A 134 1.60 1.84 -2.30
N ALA A 135 2.64 1.11 -1.92
CA ALA A 135 4.02 1.38 -2.32
C ALA A 135 4.70 0.13 -2.90
N SER A 136 5.80 0.30 -3.63
CA SER A 136 6.66 -0.83 -4.03
C SER A 136 7.75 -1.10 -3.00
N GLY A 137 8.13 -0.12 -2.18
CA GLY A 137 9.15 -0.33 -1.16
C GLY A 137 9.38 0.86 -0.24
N ILE A 138 10.50 0.81 0.47
CA ILE A 138 10.99 1.88 1.36
C ILE A 138 12.29 2.41 0.77
N LYS A 139 12.45 3.73 0.77
CA LYS A 139 13.67 4.38 0.30
C LYS A 139 14.87 3.90 1.13
N GLY A 140 15.93 3.51 0.42
CA GLY A 140 17.14 2.96 1.03
C GLY A 140 17.11 1.44 1.28
N ASP A 141 15.97 0.76 1.08
CA ASP A 141 15.87 -0.69 1.20
C ASP A 141 16.78 -1.43 0.19
N THR A 142 17.46 -2.50 0.63
CA THR A 142 18.34 -3.34 -0.20
C THR A 142 17.84 -4.78 -0.32
N SER A 143 16.64 -5.09 0.20
CA SER A 143 16.00 -6.42 0.17
C SER A 143 15.62 -6.94 -1.23
N GLY A 144 15.70 -6.09 -2.26
CA GLY A 144 15.18 -6.38 -3.59
C GLY A 144 13.69 -6.03 -3.77
N ALA A 145 13.01 -5.54 -2.74
CA ALA A 145 11.61 -5.12 -2.82
C ALA A 145 11.34 -3.96 -3.79
N LYS A 146 12.36 -3.14 -4.09
CA LYS A 146 12.28 -1.92 -4.92
C LYS A 146 11.84 -2.12 -6.37
N GLN A 147 11.78 -3.36 -6.86
CA GLN A 147 11.42 -3.59 -8.24
C GLN A 147 9.94 -3.29 -8.45
N ALA A 148 9.65 -2.16 -9.09
CA ALA A 148 8.29 -1.81 -9.48
C ALA A 148 7.69 -2.97 -10.28
N PRO A 149 6.42 -3.32 -10.04
CA PRO A 149 5.80 -4.39 -10.80
C PRO A 149 5.84 -4.09 -12.30
N ASN A 150 6.27 -5.07 -13.09
CA ASN A 150 6.25 -4.94 -14.55
C ASN A 150 4.80 -4.67 -14.98
N ASP A 151 4.59 -3.56 -15.70
CA ASP A 151 3.29 -3.19 -16.26
C ASP A 151 2.79 -4.32 -17.17
N PRO A 152 1.69 -5.03 -16.83
CA PRO A 152 1.18 -6.13 -17.64
C PRO A 152 0.78 -5.69 -19.06
N GLY A 153 0.58 -4.38 -19.28
CA GLY A 153 0.22 -3.81 -20.58
C GLY A 153 1.35 -3.79 -21.60
N ALA A 154 2.62 -3.82 -21.18
CA ALA A 154 3.77 -3.66 -22.07
C ALA A 154 4.34 -4.98 -22.63
N SER A 155 3.84 -6.13 -22.17
CA SER A 155 4.46 -7.44 -22.43
C SER A 155 3.70 -8.33 -23.43
N ARG A 156 2.72 -7.80 -24.17
CA ARG A 156 2.12 -8.54 -25.30
C ARG A 156 2.93 -8.24 -26.57
N PRO A 157 3.84 -9.12 -27.03
CA PRO A 157 4.28 -9.05 -28.42
C PRO A 157 3.03 -9.19 -29.30
N ALA A 158 2.79 -8.19 -30.14
CA ALA A 158 1.75 -8.26 -31.15
C ALA A 158 1.98 -9.53 -31.98
N SER A 159 1.03 -10.47 -31.92
CA SER A 159 1.05 -11.65 -32.77
C SER A 159 0.89 -11.20 -34.23
N SER A 160 1.98 -11.00 -34.95
CA SER A 160 1.93 -10.86 -36.40
C SER A 160 1.72 -12.25 -37.00
N LYS A 161 0.44 -12.62 -37.22
CA LYS A 161 0.09 -13.73 -38.11
C LYS A 161 -0.78 -13.19 -39.25
N ALA A 162 -0.14 -13.15 -40.42
CA ALA A 162 -0.64 -13.27 -41.79
C ALA A 162 -1.60 -12.21 -42.38
N ALA A 163 -1.13 -11.54 -43.44
CA ALA A 163 -1.91 -11.27 -44.64
C ALA A 163 -0.97 -11.17 -45.88
N ALA A 164 -1.41 -11.80 -46.97
CA ALA A 164 -0.82 -11.98 -48.31
C ALA A 164 0.20 -13.12 -48.47
#